data_AF-A0A8T4R6X2-F1
#
_entry.id   AF-A0A8T4R6X2-F1
#
_cell.length_a   1.000
_cell.length_b   1.000
_cell.length_c   1.000
_cell.angle_alpha   90.00
_cell.angle_beta   90.00
_cell.angle_gamma   90.00
#
_symmetry.space_group_name_H-M   'P 1'
#
loop_
_entity.id
_entity.type
_entity.pdbx_description
1 polymer ?
#
loop_
_entity_poly.entity_id
_entity_poly.type
_entity_poly.pdbx_seq_one_letter_code
_entity_poly.pdbx_strand_id
1 'polypeptide(L)'
;MKYAHLADLHLGSWRDEKMRALSTKAFLQALDKCEEEKVDFLIFAGDLFNTALPSLDTLKIVTRKLKYLHDKNIPLYAIAGSHDFSPSGKTMLDVLEQAGLLKNVCKGKVDPESKRLNLNFTIDQKTGVKLCGLLGRRGLLDRAYYENLNLQNLEEEPGYKIFMFHTTLTELKPKHLEKLDSQPASFLPKNFNYYAGGHIHHPTKLELDNYGPLTYPGALFPNNFGEMERYSKGGFYIIEVADKEKSDSAELQLQKPQQQISWIPLEVIKHHHFELDCQNKSPAVISFELNNHFNGLDLKDTLISLRLKGMLQQGRASDIEFKEVFEQLYQQGAYFIMKNTAELNTEAYEEINLSTGNSESMEEEIIKEHLQQVTLFEKERELNLTKSLLQALNTTKKEGETVTDFNQRVEEETNRVLQI
;
A
#
# COMPACT_ATOMS: atom_id res chain seq x y z
N MET A 1 24.40 18.44 6.76
CA MET A 1 23.55 18.01 5.60
C MET A 1 22.12 17.67 6.05
N LYS A 2 21.12 17.74 5.16
CA LYS A 2 19.71 17.42 5.43
C LYS A 2 19.08 16.60 4.29
N TYR A 3 18.32 15.55 4.56
CA TYR A 3 17.63 14.76 3.53
C TYR A 3 16.26 14.27 4.00
N ALA A 4 15.38 13.88 3.07
CA ALA A 4 14.07 13.32 3.40
C ALA A 4 13.95 11.84 3.03
N HIS A 5 13.28 11.08 3.88
CA HIS A 5 12.97 9.67 3.69
C HIS A 5 11.44 9.48 3.61
N LEU A 6 10.98 9.11 2.42
CA LEU A 6 9.60 8.80 2.07
C LEU A 6 9.52 7.34 1.61
N ALA A 7 8.40 6.66 1.88
CA ALA A 7 8.16 5.28 1.44
C ALA A 7 6.64 5.04 1.31
N ASP A 8 6.26 3.97 0.62
CA ASP A 8 4.86 3.50 0.57
C ASP A 8 3.88 4.58 0.07
N LEU A 9 4.28 5.29 -0.98
CA LEU A 9 3.53 6.40 -1.58
C LEU A 9 2.25 5.89 -2.26
N HIS A 10 2.29 4.69 -2.86
CA HIS A 10 1.16 3.95 -3.43
C HIS A 10 0.26 4.81 -4.34
N LEU A 11 0.88 5.65 -5.17
CA LEU A 11 0.13 6.57 -6.02
C LEU A 11 -0.80 5.80 -6.97
N GLY A 12 -2.10 6.11 -6.88
CA GLY A 12 -3.17 5.41 -7.61
C GLY A 12 -3.81 4.23 -6.86
N SER A 13 -3.58 4.06 -5.55
CA SER A 13 -4.17 2.98 -4.74
C SER A 13 -5.70 3.05 -4.63
N TRP A 14 -6.25 4.24 -4.50
CA TRP A 14 -7.69 4.43 -4.31
C TRP A 14 -8.49 4.24 -5.61
N ARG A 15 -9.63 3.55 -5.52
CA ARG A 15 -10.60 3.42 -6.63
C ARG A 15 -11.48 4.64 -6.81
N ASP A 16 -11.74 5.39 -5.74
CA ASP A 16 -12.50 6.62 -5.77
C ASP A 16 -11.61 7.81 -6.19
N GLU A 17 -12.14 8.70 -7.03
CA GLU A 17 -11.39 9.84 -7.57
C GLU A 17 -11.04 10.88 -6.50
N LYS A 18 -11.96 11.19 -5.58
CA LYS A 18 -11.73 12.16 -4.51
C LYS A 18 -10.64 11.67 -3.57
N MET A 19 -10.63 10.36 -3.26
CA MET A 19 -9.59 9.73 -2.43
C MET A 19 -8.24 9.68 -3.15
N ARG A 20 -8.20 9.37 -4.45
CA ARG A 20 -6.96 9.49 -5.25
C ARG A 20 -6.41 10.91 -5.25
N ALA A 21 -7.28 11.91 -5.35
CA ALA A 21 -6.87 13.31 -5.31
C ALA A 21 -6.24 13.68 -3.95
N LEU A 22 -6.74 13.15 -2.83
CA LEU A 22 -6.14 13.33 -1.51
C LEU A 22 -4.76 12.68 -1.39
N SER A 23 -4.61 11.43 -1.85
CA SER A 23 -3.31 10.75 -1.92
C SER A 23 -2.31 11.53 -2.78
N THR A 24 -2.74 12.01 -3.94
CA THR A 24 -1.92 12.86 -4.83
C THR A 24 -1.54 14.18 -4.17
N LYS A 25 -2.49 14.82 -3.46
CA LYS A 25 -2.25 16.06 -2.70
C LYS A 25 -1.21 15.83 -1.59
N ALA A 26 -1.29 14.70 -0.88
CA ALA A 26 -0.31 14.32 0.13
C ALA A 26 1.10 14.22 -0.44
N PHE A 27 1.25 13.55 -1.59
CA PHE A 27 2.52 13.45 -2.30
C PHE A 27 3.09 14.81 -2.72
N LEU A 28 2.27 15.67 -3.32
CA LEU A 28 2.71 17.01 -3.73
C LEU A 28 3.13 17.85 -2.52
N GLN A 29 2.31 17.87 -1.45
CA GLN A 29 2.62 18.60 -0.22
C GLN A 29 3.88 18.08 0.49
N ALA A 30 4.11 16.76 0.49
CA ALA A 30 5.34 16.19 1.05
C ALA A 30 6.58 16.72 0.34
N LEU A 31 6.54 16.74 -0.99
CA LEU A 31 7.65 17.21 -1.82
C LEU A 31 7.82 18.74 -1.79
N ASP A 32 6.72 19.49 -1.67
CA ASP A 32 6.76 20.94 -1.41
C ASP A 32 7.44 21.23 -0.07
N LYS A 33 7.04 20.53 1.01
CA LYS A 33 7.69 20.64 2.32
C LYS A 33 9.18 20.29 2.28
N CYS A 34 9.56 19.25 1.53
CA CYS A 34 10.98 18.91 1.37
C CYS A 34 11.78 20.04 0.71
N GLU A 35 11.20 20.72 -0.30
CA GLU A 35 11.82 21.89 -0.92
C GLU A 35 11.90 23.08 0.05
N GLU A 36 10.83 23.37 0.78
CA GLU A 36 10.77 24.44 1.80
C GLU A 36 11.82 24.24 2.88
N GLU A 37 12.01 22.99 3.32
CA GLU A 37 13.02 22.57 4.29
C GLU A 37 14.45 22.54 3.74
N LYS A 38 14.61 22.78 2.43
CA LYS A 38 15.87 22.82 1.70
C LYS A 38 16.69 21.54 1.85
N VAL A 39 16.03 20.39 1.68
CA VAL A 39 16.73 19.11 1.69
C VAL A 39 17.77 19.04 0.57
N ASP A 40 18.91 18.41 0.86
CA ASP A 40 19.98 18.16 -0.08
C ASP A 40 19.58 17.09 -1.12
N PHE A 41 18.81 16.08 -0.70
CA PHE A 41 18.30 15.02 -1.57
C PHE A 41 17.08 14.32 -0.96
N LEU A 42 16.40 13.52 -1.78
CA LEU A 42 15.23 12.72 -1.43
C LEU A 42 15.54 11.22 -1.53
N ILE A 43 14.92 10.44 -0.65
CA ILE A 43 14.93 8.98 -0.65
C ILE A 43 13.50 8.46 -0.76
N PHE A 44 13.23 7.63 -1.77
CA PHE A 44 12.00 6.83 -1.90
C PHE A 44 12.32 5.36 -1.63
N ALA A 45 12.00 4.88 -0.43
CA ALA A 45 12.28 3.49 -0.01
C ALA A 45 11.23 2.48 -0.50
N GLY A 46 10.80 2.61 -1.75
CA GLY A 46 9.88 1.70 -2.44
C GLY A 46 8.40 2.09 -2.39
N ASP A 47 7.62 1.37 -3.20
CA ASP A 47 6.19 1.54 -3.46
C ASP A 47 5.83 2.98 -3.83
N LEU A 48 6.53 3.52 -4.85
CA LEU A 48 6.20 4.82 -5.44
C LEU A 48 4.79 4.77 -6.06
N PHE A 49 4.49 3.70 -6.78
CA PHE A 49 3.20 3.48 -7.42
C PHE A 49 2.48 2.28 -6.82
N ASN A 50 1.15 2.29 -6.86
CA ASN A 50 0.35 1.12 -6.49
C ASN A 50 0.49 -0.04 -7.50
N THR A 51 0.93 0.23 -8.72
CA THR A 51 1.20 -0.79 -9.74
C THR A 51 2.44 -0.42 -10.55
N ALA A 52 3.21 -1.41 -11.02
CA ALA A 52 4.40 -1.19 -11.84
C ALA A 52 4.15 -0.36 -13.11
N LEU A 53 2.90 -0.40 -13.62
CA LEU A 53 2.39 0.41 -14.71
C LEU A 53 1.17 1.20 -14.22
N PRO A 54 1.36 2.42 -13.67
CA PRO A 54 0.27 3.26 -13.19
C PRO A 54 -0.46 3.95 -14.35
N SER A 55 -1.57 4.64 -14.05
CA SER A 55 -2.33 5.39 -15.05
C SER A 55 -1.55 6.58 -15.62
N LEU A 56 -1.86 6.97 -16.86
CA LEU A 56 -1.22 8.11 -17.52
C LEU A 56 -1.38 9.42 -16.74
N ASP A 57 -2.51 9.62 -16.05
CA ASP A 57 -2.73 10.80 -15.22
C ASP A 57 -1.79 10.84 -14.01
N THR A 58 -1.64 9.71 -13.31
CA THR A 58 -0.69 9.59 -12.20
C THR A 58 0.74 9.84 -12.68
N LEU A 59 1.12 9.26 -13.83
CA LEU A 59 2.43 9.49 -14.44
C LEU A 59 2.68 10.96 -14.74
N LYS A 60 1.73 11.62 -15.40
CA LYS A 60 1.84 13.02 -15.78
C LYS A 60 2.09 13.91 -14.56
N ILE A 61 1.41 13.65 -13.45
CA ILE A 61 1.57 14.42 -12.20
C ILE A 61 2.93 14.14 -11.57
N VAL A 62 3.30 12.87 -11.41
CA VAL A 62 4.58 12.46 -10.80
C VAL A 62 5.76 12.96 -11.62
N THR A 63 5.81 12.66 -12.91
CA THR A 63 6.89 13.09 -13.82
C THR A 63 7.04 14.61 -13.80
N ARG A 64 5.94 15.38 -13.77
CA ARG A 64 6.01 16.84 -13.66
C ARG A 64 6.68 17.29 -12.36
N LYS A 65 6.27 16.73 -11.22
CA LYS A 65 6.82 17.10 -9.91
C LYS A 65 8.27 16.66 -9.76
N LEU A 66 8.63 15.46 -10.22
CA LEU A 66 10.01 14.98 -10.22
C LEU A 66 10.90 15.81 -11.14
N LYS A 67 10.43 16.16 -12.34
CA LYS A 67 11.14 17.08 -13.24
C LYS A 67 11.38 18.43 -12.59
N TYR A 68 10.37 18.98 -11.92
CA TYR A 68 10.52 20.25 -11.20
C TYR A 68 11.64 20.19 -10.14
N LEU A 69 11.69 19.12 -9.33
CA LEU A 69 12.74 18.93 -8.33
C LEU A 69 14.13 18.69 -8.95
N HIS A 70 14.18 17.93 -10.04
CA HIS A 70 15.41 17.73 -10.82
C HIS A 70 15.95 19.06 -11.35
N ASP A 71 15.09 19.90 -11.94
CA ASP A 71 15.48 21.23 -12.47
C ASP A 71 15.94 22.19 -11.34
N LYS A 72 15.57 21.91 -10.09
CA LYS A 72 16.06 22.59 -8.87
C LYS A 72 17.33 21.99 -8.29
N ASN A 73 17.91 20.95 -8.92
CA ASN A 73 19.07 20.19 -8.44
C ASN A 73 18.84 19.51 -7.08
N ILE A 74 17.63 18.99 -6.84
CA ILE A 74 17.33 18.14 -5.70
C ILE A 74 17.27 16.69 -6.21
N PRO A 75 18.36 15.91 -6.08
CA PRO A 75 18.41 14.54 -6.58
C PRO A 75 17.49 13.62 -5.77
N LEU A 76 16.95 12.60 -6.46
CA LEU A 76 16.10 11.58 -5.89
C LEU A 76 16.73 10.21 -6.04
N TYR A 77 16.82 9.49 -4.93
CA TYR A 77 17.29 8.12 -4.86
C TYR A 77 16.14 7.19 -4.50
N ALA A 78 16.02 6.07 -5.21
CA ALA A 78 14.92 5.15 -5.01
C ALA A 78 15.38 3.68 -4.99
N ILE A 79 14.56 2.83 -4.39
CA ILE A 79 14.51 1.40 -4.66
C ILE A 79 13.10 1.03 -5.10
N ALA A 80 12.93 -0.09 -5.80
CA ALA A 80 11.60 -0.62 -6.09
C ALA A 80 11.02 -1.28 -4.84
N GLY A 81 9.74 -1.00 -4.57
CA GLY A 81 8.96 -1.78 -3.61
C GLY A 81 8.23 -2.94 -4.29
N SER A 82 7.39 -3.61 -3.50
CA SER A 82 6.66 -4.80 -3.93
C SER A 82 5.60 -4.53 -5.01
N HIS A 83 5.09 -3.30 -5.11
CA HIS A 83 4.12 -2.86 -6.12
C HIS A 83 4.76 -2.28 -7.38
N ASP A 84 5.99 -1.74 -7.26
CA ASP A 84 6.74 -1.19 -8.39
C ASP A 84 7.32 -2.30 -9.31
N PHE A 85 7.29 -3.56 -8.86
CA PHE A 85 7.85 -4.70 -9.57
C PHE A 85 6.89 -5.30 -10.62
N SER A 86 7.45 -5.68 -11.77
CA SER A 86 6.77 -6.43 -12.82
C SER A 86 7.60 -7.66 -13.22
N PRO A 87 7.02 -8.87 -13.30
CA PRO A 87 7.72 -10.07 -13.78
C PRO A 87 8.30 -9.92 -15.19
N SER A 88 7.69 -9.07 -16.02
CA SER A 88 8.18 -8.77 -17.37
C SER A 88 9.41 -7.86 -17.39
N GLY A 89 9.83 -7.33 -16.23
CA GLY A 89 10.86 -6.30 -16.11
C GLY A 89 10.42 -4.92 -16.57
N LYS A 90 9.20 -4.75 -17.09
CA LYS A 90 8.68 -3.46 -17.52
C LYS A 90 8.10 -2.73 -16.32
N THR A 91 8.84 -1.75 -15.81
CA THR A 91 8.40 -0.90 -14.70
C THR A 91 8.47 0.56 -15.10
N MET A 92 7.60 1.38 -14.52
CA MET A 92 7.72 2.82 -14.69
C MET A 92 8.93 3.39 -13.95
N LEU A 93 9.37 2.75 -12.88
CA LEU A 93 10.54 3.19 -12.13
C LEU A 93 11.79 3.23 -13.04
N ASP A 94 11.95 2.22 -13.90
CA ASP A 94 13.03 2.17 -14.89
C ASP A 94 12.91 3.32 -15.91
N VAL A 95 11.70 3.64 -16.38
CA VAL A 95 11.46 4.76 -17.30
C VAL A 95 11.85 6.09 -16.65
N LEU A 96 11.49 6.30 -15.39
CA LEU A 96 11.84 7.50 -14.63
C LEU A 96 13.36 7.60 -14.38
N GLU A 97 14.03 6.46 -14.14
CA GLU A 97 15.50 6.41 -14.03
C GLU A 97 16.17 6.78 -15.37
N GLN A 98 15.73 6.18 -16.49
CA GLN A 98 16.29 6.49 -17.82
C GLN A 98 16.02 7.94 -18.24
N ALA A 99 14.92 8.55 -17.77
CA ALA A 99 14.65 9.97 -17.96
C ALA A 99 15.50 10.89 -17.07
N GLY A 100 16.31 10.34 -16.16
CA GLY A 100 17.17 11.10 -15.24
C GLY A 100 16.43 11.72 -14.05
N LEU A 101 15.16 11.37 -13.84
CA LEU A 101 14.32 11.98 -12.80
C LEU A 101 14.54 11.38 -11.41
N LEU A 102 15.13 10.19 -11.36
CA LEU A 102 15.56 9.51 -10.14
C LEU A 102 16.73 8.57 -10.43
N LYS A 103 17.40 8.10 -9.40
CA LYS A 103 18.45 7.07 -9.49
C LYS A 103 18.05 5.87 -8.66
N ASN A 104 17.94 4.70 -9.28
CA ASN A 104 17.76 3.46 -8.55
C ASN A 104 19.09 3.07 -7.87
N VAL A 105 19.08 2.88 -6.55
CA VAL A 105 20.29 2.53 -5.79
C VAL A 105 20.44 1.03 -5.56
N CYS A 106 19.46 0.22 -5.98
CA CYS A 106 19.56 -1.23 -5.99
C CYS A 106 20.41 -1.68 -7.18
N LYS A 107 21.72 -1.39 -7.12
CA LYS A 107 22.70 -1.68 -8.17
C LYS A 107 23.69 -2.71 -7.66
N GLY A 108 23.84 -3.82 -8.37
CA GLY A 108 24.76 -4.88 -7.96
C GLY A 108 24.81 -6.02 -8.94
N LYS A 109 25.70 -6.98 -8.67
CA LYS A 109 25.86 -8.20 -9.46
C LYS A 109 26.08 -9.38 -8.52
N VAL A 110 25.51 -10.53 -8.89
CA VAL A 110 25.83 -11.79 -8.22
C VAL A 110 27.18 -12.28 -8.72
N ASP A 111 28.07 -12.53 -7.79
CA ASP A 111 29.37 -13.11 -8.06
C ASP A 111 29.21 -14.56 -8.56
N PRO A 112 29.74 -14.91 -9.74
CA PRO A 112 29.54 -16.24 -10.31
C PRO A 112 30.11 -17.39 -9.46
N GLU A 113 31.14 -17.14 -8.66
CA GLU A 113 31.85 -18.16 -7.88
C GLU A 113 31.24 -18.31 -6.48
N SER A 114 31.25 -17.23 -5.69
CA SER A 114 30.75 -17.20 -4.33
C SER A 114 29.22 -17.19 -4.22
N LYS A 115 28.52 -16.90 -5.33
CA LYS A 115 27.05 -16.71 -5.39
C LYS A 115 26.53 -15.58 -4.50
N ARG A 116 27.41 -14.73 -3.97
CA ARG A 116 27.04 -13.58 -3.16
C ARG A 116 26.66 -12.39 -4.03
N LEU A 117 25.70 -11.61 -3.56
CA LEU A 117 25.30 -10.35 -4.19
C LEU A 117 26.24 -9.23 -3.73
N ASN A 118 26.99 -8.65 -4.67
CA ASN A 118 27.78 -7.45 -4.44
C ASN A 118 26.98 -6.22 -4.88
N LEU A 119 26.66 -5.34 -3.95
CA LEU A 119 26.02 -4.06 -4.25
C LEU A 119 27.09 -2.98 -4.50
N ASN A 120 26.77 -2.05 -5.39
CA ASN A 120 27.56 -0.86 -5.68
C ASN A 120 26.93 0.35 -5.01
N PHE A 121 27.77 1.21 -4.42
CA PHE A 121 27.30 2.47 -3.89
C PHE A 121 26.99 3.47 -5.01
N THR A 122 25.86 4.15 -4.87
CA THR A 122 25.55 5.39 -5.58
C THR A 122 25.96 6.56 -4.67
N ILE A 123 26.77 7.48 -5.18
CA ILE A 123 27.27 8.61 -4.39
C ILE A 123 26.46 9.86 -4.73
N ASP A 124 25.94 10.54 -3.71
CA ASP A 124 25.40 11.88 -3.87
C ASP A 124 26.52 12.89 -4.11
N GLN A 125 26.41 13.66 -5.20
CA GLN A 125 27.50 14.53 -5.64
C GLN A 125 27.66 15.77 -4.76
N LYS A 126 26.57 16.20 -4.09
CA LYS A 126 26.58 17.40 -3.26
C LYS A 126 27.14 17.11 -1.86
N THR A 127 26.70 16.01 -1.26
CA THR A 127 26.97 15.67 0.14
C THR A 127 28.05 14.60 0.32
N GLY A 128 28.35 13.82 -0.73
CA GLY A 128 29.26 12.67 -0.66
C GLY A 128 28.66 11.46 0.05
N VAL A 129 27.36 11.49 0.40
CA VAL A 129 26.65 10.36 1.01
C VAL A 129 26.65 9.17 0.05
N LYS A 130 26.87 7.98 0.59
CA LYS A 130 26.88 6.72 -0.16
C LYS A 130 25.58 5.97 0.10
N LEU A 131 24.82 5.73 -0.97
CA LEU A 131 23.52 5.05 -0.93
C LEU A 131 23.61 3.71 -1.64
N CYS A 132 23.09 2.67 -1.02
CA CYS A 132 22.81 1.39 -1.68
C CYS A 132 21.58 0.77 -1.02
N GLY A 133 21.05 -0.30 -1.61
CA GLY A 133 19.90 -0.95 -1.02
C GLY A 133 19.40 -2.13 -1.84
N LEU A 134 18.34 -2.74 -1.33
CA LEU A 134 17.66 -3.85 -1.97
C LEU A 134 16.19 -3.53 -2.19
N LEU A 135 15.68 -3.95 -3.34
CA LEU A 135 14.26 -3.89 -3.66
C LEU A 135 13.43 -4.83 -2.76
N GLY A 136 12.13 -4.62 -2.71
CA GLY A 136 11.17 -5.53 -2.05
C GLY A 136 10.28 -6.23 -3.08
N ARG A 137 9.93 -7.51 -2.84
CA ARG A 137 8.95 -8.24 -3.65
C ARG A 137 7.87 -8.86 -2.77
N ARG A 138 6.67 -9.01 -3.35
CA ARG A 138 5.54 -9.68 -2.68
C ARG A 138 5.94 -11.10 -2.27
N GLY A 139 5.57 -11.49 -1.05
CA GLY A 139 5.82 -12.83 -0.52
C GLY A 139 7.31 -13.16 -0.33
N LEU A 140 8.16 -12.14 -0.12
CA LEU A 140 9.60 -12.30 0.11
C LEU A 140 10.34 -13.03 -1.02
N LEU A 141 9.90 -12.88 -2.27
CA LEU A 141 10.58 -13.46 -3.45
C LEU A 141 12.00 -12.91 -3.66
N ASP A 142 12.34 -11.84 -2.96
CA ASP A 142 13.64 -11.17 -2.88
C ASP A 142 14.51 -11.66 -1.71
N ARG A 143 14.01 -12.54 -0.82
CA ARG A 143 14.71 -13.02 0.38
C ARG A 143 16.13 -13.53 0.11
N ALA A 144 16.30 -14.28 -0.98
CA ALA A 144 17.62 -14.80 -1.36
C ALA A 144 18.64 -13.69 -1.63
N TYR A 145 18.23 -12.49 -2.04
CA TYR A 145 19.14 -11.35 -2.23
C TYR A 145 19.66 -10.81 -0.91
N TYR A 146 18.82 -10.77 0.12
CA TYR A 146 19.20 -10.36 1.47
C TYR A 146 20.10 -11.41 2.13
N GLU A 147 19.73 -12.69 2.05
CA GLU A 147 20.51 -13.79 2.65
C GLU A 147 21.91 -13.95 2.04
N ASN A 148 22.05 -13.69 0.73
CA ASN A 148 23.31 -13.84 0.02
C ASN A 148 24.07 -12.51 -0.17
N LEU A 149 23.68 -11.46 0.54
CA LEU A 149 24.35 -10.17 0.43
C LEU A 149 25.81 -10.26 0.90
N ASN A 150 26.75 -9.72 0.13
CA ASN A 150 28.14 -9.61 0.56
C ASN A 150 28.29 -8.45 1.56
N LEU A 151 28.14 -8.75 2.85
CA LEU A 151 28.16 -7.75 3.91
C LEU A 151 29.53 -7.08 4.07
N GLN A 152 30.62 -7.83 3.94
CA GLN A 152 31.96 -7.35 4.30
C GLN A 152 32.33 -6.06 3.56
N ASN A 153 32.14 -6.04 2.24
CA ASN A 153 32.44 -4.85 1.42
C ASN A 153 31.57 -3.63 1.78
N LEU A 154 30.32 -3.87 2.19
CA LEU A 154 29.40 -2.79 2.57
C LEU A 154 29.70 -2.24 3.97
N GLU A 155 30.07 -3.12 4.91
CA GLU A 155 30.34 -2.77 6.30
C GLU A 155 31.67 -2.00 6.44
N GLU A 156 32.70 -2.39 5.69
CA GLU A 156 34.04 -1.77 5.72
C GLU A 156 34.11 -0.41 5.00
N GLU A 157 33.15 -0.10 4.13
CA GLU A 157 33.16 1.14 3.35
C GLU A 157 33.13 2.39 4.27
N PRO A 158 34.05 3.36 4.11
CA PRO A 158 34.10 4.54 4.97
C PRO A 158 33.08 5.62 4.56
N GLY A 159 32.82 6.57 5.45
CA GLY A 159 31.96 7.73 5.19
C GLY A 159 30.51 7.54 5.65
N TYR A 160 29.66 8.52 5.34
CA TYR A 160 28.24 8.45 5.71
C TYR A 160 27.47 7.57 4.71
N LYS A 161 26.90 6.47 5.21
CA LYS A 161 26.22 5.45 4.41
C LYS A 161 24.75 5.33 4.78
N ILE A 162 23.90 5.20 3.75
CA ILE A 162 22.47 4.92 3.88
C ILE A 162 22.14 3.61 3.20
N PHE A 163 21.49 2.70 3.93
CA PHE A 163 20.98 1.44 3.37
C PHE A 163 19.47 1.54 3.18
N MET A 164 19.01 1.36 1.94
CA MET A 164 17.58 1.37 1.59
C MET A 164 17.05 -0.06 1.50
N PHE A 165 15.88 -0.32 2.06
CA PHE A 165 15.26 -1.64 2.01
C PHE A 165 13.73 -1.54 2.05
N HIS A 166 13.04 -2.58 1.57
CA HIS A 166 11.58 -2.59 1.51
C HIS A 166 11.05 -3.96 1.94
N THR A 167 11.12 -4.23 3.24
CA THR A 167 10.66 -5.48 3.86
C THR A 167 10.33 -5.25 5.34
N THR A 168 9.46 -6.09 5.90
CA THR A 168 9.21 -6.07 7.34
C THR A 168 10.40 -6.70 8.07
N LEU A 169 10.90 -6.02 9.11
CA LEU A 169 11.89 -6.59 10.00
C LEU A 169 11.25 -7.48 11.07
N THR A 170 11.82 -8.66 11.30
CA THR A 170 11.32 -9.64 12.27
C THR A 170 11.25 -9.06 13.69
N GLU A 171 12.17 -8.18 14.03
CA GLU A 171 12.28 -7.49 15.32
C GLU A 171 11.07 -6.58 15.60
N LEU A 172 10.33 -6.18 14.57
CA LEU A 172 9.12 -5.36 14.67
C LEU A 172 7.84 -6.19 14.71
N LYS A 173 7.91 -7.50 14.50
CA LYS A 173 6.71 -8.36 14.50
C LYS A 173 6.10 -8.44 15.89
N PRO A 174 4.79 -8.16 16.03
CA PRO A 174 4.06 -8.50 17.23
C PRO A 174 4.05 -10.02 17.43
N LYS A 175 4.23 -10.49 18.67
CA LYS A 175 4.28 -11.93 19.02
C LYS A 175 3.06 -12.74 18.56
N HIS A 176 1.91 -12.10 18.34
CA HIS A 176 0.68 -12.75 17.89
C HIS A 176 0.53 -12.85 16.35
N LEU A 177 1.48 -12.31 15.58
CA LEU A 177 1.49 -12.30 14.11
C LEU A 177 2.68 -13.10 13.53
N GLU A 178 2.90 -14.32 14.04
CA GLU A 178 4.02 -15.17 13.59
C GLU A 178 3.97 -15.50 12.09
N LYS A 179 2.77 -15.52 11.51
CA LYS A 179 2.53 -15.82 10.08
C LYS A 179 2.81 -14.66 9.13
N LEU A 180 3.07 -13.45 9.63
CA LEU A 180 3.40 -12.32 8.77
C LEU A 180 4.75 -12.60 8.10
N ASP A 181 4.95 -12.21 6.85
CA ASP A 181 6.25 -12.32 6.19
C ASP A 181 7.23 -11.27 6.75
N SER A 182 8.45 -11.69 7.15
CA SER A 182 9.53 -10.76 7.54
C SER A 182 10.90 -11.34 7.28
N GLN A 183 11.90 -10.47 7.42
CA GLN A 183 13.32 -10.83 7.41
C GLN A 183 14.01 -10.27 8.66
N PRO A 184 14.96 -10.98 9.27
CA PRO A 184 15.69 -10.46 10.42
C PRO A 184 16.59 -9.29 10.02
N ALA A 185 16.75 -8.31 10.90
CA ALA A 185 17.65 -7.17 10.68
C ALA A 185 19.10 -7.61 10.50
N SER A 186 19.48 -8.80 10.97
CA SER A 186 20.80 -9.40 10.76
C SER A 186 21.16 -9.68 9.30
N PHE A 187 20.19 -9.67 8.37
CA PHE A 187 20.47 -9.74 6.94
C PHE A 187 20.86 -8.39 6.33
N LEU A 188 20.69 -7.29 7.06
CA LEU A 188 21.15 -5.97 6.64
C LEU A 188 22.64 -5.79 7.02
N PRO A 189 23.43 -5.06 6.21
CA PRO A 189 24.82 -4.78 6.55
C PRO A 189 24.89 -3.88 7.77
N LYS A 190 25.81 -4.14 8.70
CA LYS A 190 26.04 -3.29 9.88
C LYS A 190 26.82 -2.02 9.53
N ASN A 191 27.01 -1.15 10.52
CA ASN A 191 27.86 0.04 10.40
C ASN A 191 27.42 1.05 9.34
N PHE A 192 26.13 1.07 8.96
CA PHE A 192 25.55 2.20 8.23
C PHE A 192 25.03 3.24 9.22
N ASN A 193 24.97 4.49 8.77
CA ASN A 193 24.58 5.62 9.62
C ASN A 193 23.05 5.75 9.72
N TYR A 194 22.33 5.28 8.71
CA TYR A 194 20.88 5.33 8.62
C TYR A 194 20.34 4.20 7.75
N TYR A 195 19.21 3.59 8.15
CA TYR A 195 18.51 2.58 7.36
C TYR A 195 17.11 3.09 7.02
N ALA A 196 16.87 3.23 5.72
CA ALA A 196 15.65 3.74 5.14
C ALA A 196 14.75 2.56 4.70
N GLY A 197 13.80 2.19 5.57
CA GLY A 197 12.84 1.13 5.32
C GLY A 197 11.51 1.64 4.74
N GLY A 198 10.96 0.93 3.77
CA GLY A 198 9.54 0.96 3.38
C GLY A 198 8.83 -0.35 3.70
N HIS A 199 7.58 -0.53 3.26
CA HIS A 199 6.68 -1.67 3.44
C HIS A 199 5.79 -1.60 4.70
N ILE A 200 6.23 -0.91 5.76
CA ILE A 200 5.41 -0.68 6.96
C ILE A 200 4.71 0.68 6.83
N HIS A 201 3.39 0.65 6.68
CA HIS A 201 2.57 1.85 6.41
C HIS A 201 2.31 2.77 7.63
N HIS A 202 3.13 2.68 8.68
CA HIS A 202 3.05 3.57 9.85
C HIS A 202 4.43 3.93 10.39
N PRO A 203 4.61 5.14 10.95
CA PRO A 203 5.90 5.60 11.45
C PRO A 203 6.44 4.67 12.53
N THR A 204 7.58 4.07 12.23
CA THR A 204 8.24 3.10 13.10
C THR A 204 9.73 3.36 13.14
N LYS A 205 10.32 3.21 14.32
CA LYS A 205 11.76 3.35 14.53
C LYS A 205 12.27 2.20 15.38
N LEU A 206 13.39 1.62 14.98
CA LEU A 206 14.08 0.54 15.68
C LEU A 206 15.55 0.94 15.88
N GLU A 207 16.04 0.70 17.09
CA GLU A 207 17.44 0.90 17.47
C GLU A 207 18.03 -0.47 17.81
N LEU A 208 19.13 -0.83 17.14
CA LEU A 208 19.84 -2.10 17.33
C LEU A 208 21.35 -1.85 17.45
N ASP A 209 22.02 -2.73 18.19
CA ASP A 209 23.48 -2.66 18.35
C ASP A 209 24.19 -2.83 17.01
N ASN A 210 25.17 -1.97 16.73
CA ASN A 210 25.94 -1.90 15.48
C ASN A 210 25.15 -1.47 14.24
N TYR A 211 23.91 -1.00 14.42
CA TYR A 211 23.14 -0.32 13.38
C TYR A 211 23.03 1.18 13.72
N GLY A 212 22.98 2.03 12.70
CA GLY A 212 22.30 3.31 12.78
C GLY A 212 20.78 3.14 12.89
N PRO A 213 20.04 4.23 13.09
CA PRO A 213 18.58 4.18 13.22
C PRO A 213 17.93 3.49 12.03
N LEU A 214 17.10 2.48 12.31
CA LEU A 214 16.26 1.84 11.30
C LEU A 214 14.87 2.46 11.38
N THR A 215 14.38 2.98 10.26
CA THR A 215 13.16 3.78 10.25
C THR A 215 12.23 3.36 9.12
N TYR A 216 10.94 3.51 9.36
CA TYR A 216 9.86 3.38 8.39
C TYR A 216 8.99 4.62 8.51
N PRO A 217 8.85 5.45 7.46
CA PRO A 217 8.09 6.69 7.55
C PRO A 217 6.58 6.44 7.63
N GLY A 218 6.12 5.27 7.17
CA GLY A 218 4.74 5.02 6.83
C GLY A 218 4.37 5.58 5.46
N ALA A 219 3.11 5.38 5.07
CA ALA A 219 2.59 5.96 3.84
C ALA A 219 2.41 7.48 3.97
N LEU A 220 2.47 8.21 2.85
CA LEU A 220 2.16 9.65 2.82
C LEU A 220 0.67 9.94 3.04
N PHE A 221 -0.17 8.98 2.69
CA PHE A 221 -1.61 9.01 2.90
C PHE A 221 -2.12 7.57 3.10
N PRO A 222 -3.07 7.32 4.01
CA PRO A 222 -3.67 5.99 4.18
C PRO A 222 -4.17 5.38 2.86
N ASN A 223 -3.86 4.12 2.61
CA ASN A 223 -4.10 3.45 1.33
C ASN A 223 -5.37 2.61 1.28
N ASN A 224 -6.01 2.38 2.43
CA ASN A 224 -7.26 1.64 2.54
C ASN A 224 -8.08 2.13 3.72
N PHE A 225 -9.30 1.62 3.86
CA PHE A 225 -10.23 1.99 4.93
C PHE A 225 -9.61 1.77 6.32
N GLY A 226 -8.97 0.62 6.57
CA GLY A 226 -8.41 0.28 7.88
C GLY A 226 -7.25 1.19 8.28
N GLU A 227 -6.38 1.56 7.34
CA GLU A 227 -5.34 2.56 7.58
C GLU A 227 -5.92 3.94 7.85
N MET A 228 -6.97 4.34 7.11
CA MET A 228 -7.61 5.64 7.29
C MET A 228 -8.25 5.74 8.67
N GLU A 229 -9.01 4.72 9.05
CA GLU A 229 -9.61 4.54 10.38
C GLU A 229 -8.56 4.63 11.49
N ARG A 230 -7.45 3.89 11.35
CA ARG A 230 -6.44 3.78 12.41
C ARG A 230 -5.52 4.99 12.53
N TYR A 231 -5.09 5.57 11.40
CA TYR A 231 -4.02 6.56 11.38
C TYR A 231 -4.49 7.97 11.01
N SER A 232 -5.57 8.09 10.24
CA SER A 232 -6.15 9.35 9.73
C SER A 232 -5.24 10.21 8.84
N LYS A 233 -3.92 10.10 8.98
CA LYS A 233 -2.90 10.88 8.31
C LYS A 233 -1.66 10.04 8.06
N GLY A 234 -0.87 10.46 7.08
CA GLY A 234 0.44 9.89 6.79
C GLY A 234 1.57 10.86 7.16
N GLY A 235 2.78 10.56 6.69
CA GLY A 235 3.93 11.44 6.90
C GLY A 235 5.22 10.87 6.35
N PHE A 236 6.32 11.57 6.64
CA PHE A 236 7.66 11.19 6.20
C PHE A 236 8.72 11.66 7.19
N TYR A 237 9.97 11.21 7.05
CA TYR A 237 11.06 11.68 7.91
C TYR A 237 11.90 12.75 7.21
N ILE A 238 12.31 13.76 7.97
CA ILE A 238 13.45 14.63 7.66
C ILE A 238 14.59 14.28 8.61
N ILE A 239 15.77 14.07 8.03
CA ILE A 239 16.99 13.75 8.76
C ILE A 239 17.95 14.91 8.56
N GLU A 240 18.37 15.51 9.66
CA GLU A 240 19.39 16.54 9.69
C GLU A 240 20.62 15.97 10.39
N VAL A 241 21.75 16.01 9.70
CA VAL A 241 23.03 15.51 10.20
C VAL A 241 23.94 16.71 10.38
N ALA A 242 24.36 16.95 11.62
CA ALA A 242 25.30 18.01 11.92
C ALA A 242 26.62 17.75 11.18
N ASP A 243 27.17 18.79 10.55
CA ASP A 243 28.50 18.67 9.97
C ASP A 243 29.48 18.43 11.12
N LYS A 244 30.38 17.44 10.95
CA LYS A 244 31.53 17.32 11.84
C LYS A 244 32.30 18.62 11.69
N GLU A 245 32.30 19.49 12.71
CA GLU A 245 33.38 20.46 12.83
C GLU A 245 34.69 19.69 12.63
N LYS A 246 35.61 20.26 11.84
CA LYS A 246 36.95 19.72 11.65
C LYS A 246 37.68 19.70 13.00
N SER A 247 37.39 18.69 13.81
CA SER A 247 38.10 18.40 15.04
C SER A 247 39.28 17.51 14.66
N ASP A 248 40.50 18.02 14.86
CA ASP A 248 41.75 17.31 14.60
C ASP A 248 42.01 16.14 15.57
N SER A 249 41.10 15.87 16.51
CA SER A 249 41.20 14.74 17.43
C SER A 249 40.66 13.44 16.79
N ALA A 250 41.54 12.44 16.68
CA ALA A 250 41.19 11.09 16.24
C ALA A 250 40.08 10.43 17.09
N GLU A 251 39.90 10.86 18.34
CA GLU A 251 38.86 10.37 19.26
C GLU A 251 37.44 10.81 18.89
N LEU A 252 37.25 11.99 18.28
CA LEU A 252 35.93 12.41 17.78
C LEU A 252 35.56 11.77 16.44
N GLN A 253 36.53 11.22 15.71
CA GLN A 253 36.28 10.59 14.42
C GLN A 253 35.52 9.26 14.57
N LEU A 254 35.66 8.56 15.71
CA LEU A 254 34.95 7.31 16.03
C LEU A 254 33.50 7.50 16.50
N GLN A 255 33.05 8.72 16.79
CA GLN A 255 31.68 8.94 17.26
C GLN A 255 30.69 8.92 16.08
N LYS A 256 29.56 8.23 16.27
CA LYS A 256 28.43 8.25 15.32
C LYS A 256 28.03 9.71 15.08
N PRO A 257 27.80 10.13 13.82
CA PRO A 257 27.41 11.51 13.53
C PRO A 257 26.10 11.83 14.26
N GLN A 258 26.04 13.01 14.88
CA GLN A 258 24.83 13.49 15.53
C GLN A 258 23.78 13.78 14.46
N GLN A 259 22.68 13.04 14.51
CA GLN A 259 21.57 13.16 13.58
C GLN A 259 20.27 13.41 14.33
N GLN A 260 19.50 14.38 13.85
CA GLN A 260 18.14 14.65 14.28
C GLN A 260 17.19 14.06 13.25
N ILE A 261 16.35 13.12 13.68
CA ILE A 261 15.35 12.46 12.84
C ILE A 261 13.97 12.95 13.28
N SER A 262 13.29 13.68 12.42
CA SER A 262 11.99 14.31 12.71
C SER A 262 10.93 13.74 11.79
N TRP A 263 9.85 13.17 12.35
CA TRP A 263 8.70 12.75 11.54
C TRP A 263 7.78 13.93 11.28
N ILE A 264 7.45 14.15 10.02
CA ILE A 264 6.63 15.27 9.53
C ILE A 264 5.26 14.72 9.12
N PRO A 265 4.19 14.99 9.91
CA PRO A 265 2.84 14.59 9.54
C PRO A 265 2.31 15.36 8.32
N LEU A 266 1.43 14.69 7.58
CA LEU A 266 0.69 15.23 6.44
C LEU A 266 -0.82 15.14 6.70
N GLU A 267 -1.37 16.26 7.16
CA GLU A 267 -2.82 16.42 7.37
C GLU A 267 -3.44 17.08 6.14
N VAL A 268 -3.80 16.26 5.15
CA VAL A 268 -4.30 16.73 3.85
C VAL A 268 -5.79 17.08 3.86
N ILE A 269 -6.53 16.51 4.81
CA ILE A 269 -7.96 16.67 5.03
C ILE A 269 -8.32 16.42 6.49
N LYS A 270 -9.39 17.06 6.99
CA LYS A 270 -9.98 16.69 8.29
C LYS A 270 -10.57 15.28 8.18
N HIS A 271 -10.43 14.47 9.21
CA HIS A 271 -10.99 13.13 9.25
C HIS A 271 -11.86 12.95 10.49
N HIS A 272 -13.07 12.42 10.29
CA HIS A 272 -13.97 12.02 11.37
C HIS A 272 -14.32 10.55 11.21
N HIS A 273 -13.85 9.74 12.15
CA HIS A 273 -14.20 8.32 12.22
C HIS A 273 -15.38 8.12 13.16
N PHE A 274 -16.35 7.31 12.74
CA PHE A 274 -17.45 6.87 13.59
C PHE A 274 -17.67 5.37 13.44
N GLU A 275 -17.59 4.67 14.57
CA GLU A 275 -17.93 3.26 14.67
C GLU A 275 -19.28 3.12 15.38
N LEU A 276 -20.18 2.35 14.78
CA LEU A 276 -21.51 2.09 15.29
C LEU A 276 -21.69 0.59 15.55
N ASP A 277 -21.91 0.25 16.82
CA ASP A 277 -22.41 -1.06 17.21
C ASP A 277 -23.89 -1.18 16.83
N CYS A 278 -24.18 -2.12 15.94
CA CYS A 278 -25.48 -2.41 15.36
C CYS A 278 -26.15 -3.63 16.00
N GLN A 279 -25.57 -4.19 17.07
CA GLN A 279 -26.10 -5.37 17.75
C GLN A 279 -27.55 -5.15 18.19
N ASN A 280 -28.42 -6.05 17.72
CA ASN A 280 -29.86 -6.04 18.00
C ASN A 280 -30.55 -4.72 17.64
N LYS A 281 -30.05 -3.98 16.65
CA LYS A 281 -30.69 -2.76 16.12
C LYS A 281 -31.41 -3.04 14.82
N SER A 282 -32.52 -2.33 14.58
CA SER A 282 -33.19 -2.31 13.28
C SER A 282 -32.54 -1.27 12.35
N PRO A 283 -32.67 -1.42 11.02
CA PRO A 283 -32.14 -0.45 10.05
C PRO A 283 -32.59 1.01 10.28
N ALA A 284 -33.83 1.21 10.74
CA ALA A 284 -34.37 2.53 11.06
C ALA A 284 -33.68 3.17 12.28
N VAL A 285 -33.40 2.38 13.32
CA VAL A 285 -32.66 2.84 14.50
C VAL A 285 -31.22 3.22 14.13
N ILE A 286 -30.57 2.42 13.28
CA ILE A 286 -29.22 2.71 12.78
C ILE A 286 -29.21 4.03 12.00
N SER A 287 -30.18 4.24 11.09
CA SER A 287 -30.28 5.47 10.31
C SER A 287 -30.51 6.70 11.21
N PHE A 288 -31.34 6.56 12.24
CA PHE A 288 -31.55 7.60 13.25
C PHE A 288 -30.27 7.92 14.05
N GLU A 289 -29.54 6.91 14.52
CA GLU A 289 -28.30 7.11 15.28
C GLU A 289 -27.20 7.75 14.44
N LEU A 290 -27.08 7.37 13.16
CA LEU A 290 -26.17 8.02 12.22
C LEU A 290 -26.53 9.51 12.09
N ASN A 291 -27.78 9.85 11.79
CA ASN A 291 -28.20 11.24 11.67
C ASN A 291 -28.00 12.03 12.96
N ASN A 292 -28.30 11.44 14.12
CA ASN A 292 -28.15 12.09 15.41
C ASN A 292 -26.68 12.35 15.77
N HIS A 293 -25.77 11.42 15.47
CA HIS A 293 -24.33 11.59 15.73
C HIS A 293 -23.73 12.78 14.98
N PHE A 294 -24.14 12.94 13.71
CA PHE A 294 -23.61 14.00 12.85
C PHE A 294 -24.38 15.33 12.95
N ASN A 295 -25.51 15.34 13.65
CA ASN A 295 -26.30 16.54 13.81
C ASN A 295 -25.51 17.64 14.55
N GLY A 296 -25.43 18.82 13.94
CA GLY A 296 -24.73 19.97 14.51
C GLY A 296 -23.20 19.95 14.39
N LEU A 297 -22.61 18.94 13.73
CA LEU A 297 -21.17 18.93 13.43
C LEU A 297 -20.87 19.82 12.21
N ASP A 298 -19.76 20.58 12.27
CA ASP A 298 -19.21 21.26 11.09
C ASP A 298 -18.41 20.25 10.26
N LEU A 299 -19.02 19.76 9.19
CA LEU A 299 -18.43 18.75 8.31
C LEU A 299 -17.69 19.35 7.13
N LYS A 300 -17.49 20.67 7.07
CA LYS A 300 -16.81 21.34 5.97
C LYS A 300 -15.40 20.77 5.75
N ASP A 301 -15.17 20.28 4.53
CA ASP A 301 -13.92 19.68 4.07
C ASP A 301 -13.47 18.48 4.93
N THR A 302 -14.44 17.69 5.41
CA THR A 302 -14.20 16.53 6.26
C THR A 302 -14.40 15.22 5.51
N LEU A 303 -13.41 14.33 5.60
CA LEU A 303 -13.51 12.93 5.21
C LEU A 303 -14.15 12.14 6.37
N ILE A 304 -15.17 11.35 6.08
CA ILE A 304 -15.88 10.56 7.08
C ILE A 304 -15.62 9.09 6.82
N SER A 305 -15.20 8.34 7.84
CA SER A 305 -15.17 6.88 7.80
C SER A 305 -16.18 6.29 8.77
N LEU A 306 -17.07 5.45 8.25
CA LEU A 306 -18.14 4.80 9.00
C LEU A 306 -17.87 3.30 9.09
N ARG A 307 -17.76 2.76 10.30
CA ARG A 307 -17.72 1.32 10.54
C ARG A 307 -19.01 0.89 11.23
N LEU A 308 -19.71 -0.08 10.64
CA LEU A 308 -20.87 -0.71 11.27
C LEU A 308 -20.52 -2.17 11.56
N LYS A 309 -20.73 -2.59 12.80
CA LYS A 309 -20.44 -3.95 13.27
C LYS A 309 -21.58 -4.50 14.13
N GLY A 310 -21.71 -5.82 14.22
CA GLY A 310 -22.71 -6.49 15.04
C GLY A 310 -23.83 -7.12 14.22
N MET A 311 -24.81 -7.72 14.89
CA MET A 311 -25.91 -8.44 14.23
C MET A 311 -27.21 -7.63 14.27
N LEU A 312 -27.82 -7.39 13.11
CA LEU A 312 -29.11 -6.71 12.99
C LEU A 312 -30.22 -7.56 13.61
N GLN A 313 -31.14 -6.89 14.33
CA GLN A 313 -32.33 -7.54 14.92
C GLN A 313 -33.29 -8.10 13.87
N GLN A 314 -33.39 -7.40 12.74
CA GLN A 314 -34.29 -7.75 11.63
C GLN A 314 -33.85 -6.99 10.37
N GLY A 315 -34.25 -7.51 9.21
CA GLY A 315 -33.98 -6.89 7.90
C GLY A 315 -32.55 -7.13 7.40
N ARG A 316 -32.18 -6.41 6.34
CA ARG A 316 -30.88 -6.51 5.67
C ARG A 316 -30.07 -5.22 5.83
N ALA A 317 -28.76 -5.31 5.68
CA ALA A 317 -27.88 -4.14 5.65
C ALA A 317 -28.25 -3.14 4.52
N SER A 318 -28.89 -3.61 3.44
CA SER A 318 -29.42 -2.78 2.35
C SER A 318 -30.57 -1.87 2.76
N ASP A 319 -31.25 -2.20 3.85
CA ASP A 319 -32.45 -1.49 4.31
C ASP A 319 -32.09 -0.26 5.16
N ILE A 320 -30.80 -0.05 5.45
CA ILE A 320 -30.29 1.16 6.09
C ILE A 320 -30.27 2.28 5.05
N GLU A 321 -30.87 3.42 5.37
CA GLU A 321 -31.07 4.59 4.47
C GLU A 321 -29.77 5.40 4.25
N PHE A 322 -28.66 4.73 3.92
CA PHE A 322 -27.36 5.36 3.71
C PHE A 322 -27.40 6.50 2.70
N LYS A 323 -28.25 6.39 1.67
CA LYS A 323 -28.37 7.43 0.66
C LYS A 323 -28.79 8.76 1.27
N GLU A 324 -29.85 8.76 2.07
CA GLU A 324 -30.39 9.97 2.70
C GLU A 324 -29.44 10.53 3.74
N VAL A 325 -28.87 9.65 4.58
CA VAL A 325 -27.82 10.03 5.53
C VAL A 325 -26.66 10.70 4.79
N PHE A 326 -26.14 10.10 3.72
CA PHE A 326 -24.98 10.63 3.00
C PHE A 326 -25.30 11.94 2.28
N GLU A 327 -26.49 12.07 1.67
CA GLU A 327 -26.94 13.32 1.07
C GLU A 327 -26.95 14.47 2.09
N GLN A 328 -27.44 14.23 3.31
CA GLN A 328 -27.40 15.21 4.40
C GLN A 328 -25.97 15.57 4.81
N LEU A 329 -25.11 14.57 4.99
CA LEU A 329 -23.70 14.81 5.36
C LEU A 329 -22.94 15.59 4.28
N TYR A 330 -23.20 15.31 3.00
CA TYR A 330 -22.65 16.10 1.89
C TYR A 330 -23.19 17.53 1.87
N GLN A 331 -24.47 17.75 2.17
CA GLN A 331 -25.05 19.09 2.31
C GLN A 331 -24.43 19.88 3.48
N GLN A 332 -24.03 19.19 4.55
CA GLN A 332 -23.29 19.77 5.68
C GLN A 332 -21.79 20.03 5.37
N GLY A 333 -21.32 19.68 4.17
CA GLY A 333 -19.98 20.01 3.69
C GLY A 333 -18.96 18.87 3.72
N ALA A 334 -19.38 17.63 4.01
CA ALA A 334 -18.49 16.47 3.95
C ALA A 334 -17.83 16.37 2.56
N TYR A 335 -16.52 16.11 2.54
CA TYR A 335 -15.77 15.99 1.29
C TYR A 335 -16.03 14.62 0.63
N PHE A 336 -15.93 13.55 1.42
CA PHE A 336 -16.14 12.17 1.00
C PHE A 336 -16.52 11.32 2.21
N ILE A 337 -17.33 10.29 1.99
CA ILE A 337 -17.81 9.36 3.01
C ILE A 337 -17.47 7.95 2.56
N MET A 338 -16.67 7.24 3.36
CA MET A 338 -16.41 5.81 3.18
C MET A 338 -17.16 5.02 4.24
N LYS A 339 -17.69 3.85 3.85
CA LYS A 339 -18.37 2.94 4.77
C LYS A 339 -17.76 1.55 4.72
N ASN A 340 -17.71 0.90 5.87
CA ASN A 340 -17.37 -0.50 6.04
C ASN A 340 -18.48 -1.19 6.83
N THR A 341 -19.10 -2.20 6.21
CA THR A 341 -20.15 -3.03 6.80
C THR A 341 -19.76 -4.50 6.77
N ALA A 342 -18.46 -4.82 6.65
CA ALA A 342 -17.99 -6.20 6.54
C ALA A 342 -18.22 -7.02 7.82
N GLU A 343 -18.34 -6.34 8.97
CA GLU A 343 -18.64 -6.94 10.27
C GLU A 343 -20.11 -6.77 10.68
N LEU A 344 -20.97 -6.34 9.75
CA LEU A 344 -22.40 -6.18 9.96
C LEU A 344 -23.14 -7.42 9.46
N ASN A 345 -23.67 -8.20 10.39
CA ASN A 345 -24.38 -9.45 10.12
C ASN A 345 -25.89 -9.25 10.21
N THR A 346 -26.66 -10.12 9.58
CA THR A 346 -28.13 -10.15 9.65
C THR A 346 -28.56 -11.53 10.10
N GLU A 347 -29.58 -11.63 10.96
CA GLU A 347 -30.26 -12.92 11.19
C GLU A 347 -31.04 -13.33 9.93
N ALA A 348 -30.34 -13.94 8.97
CA ALA A 348 -30.94 -14.72 7.89
C ALA A 348 -30.40 -16.15 8.05
N TYR A 349 -31.29 -17.07 8.44
CA TYR A 349 -31.17 -18.55 8.57
C TYR A 349 -29.76 -19.14 8.76
N GLU A 350 -29.57 -19.85 9.88
CA GLU A 350 -28.37 -20.63 10.26
C GLU A 350 -27.39 -20.91 9.11
N GLU A 351 -26.17 -20.37 9.21
CA GLU A 351 -25.01 -21.00 8.56
C GLU A 351 -24.90 -22.43 9.10
N ILE A 352 -25.41 -23.39 8.35
CA ILE A 352 -25.10 -24.79 8.58
C ILE A 352 -23.61 -24.95 8.25
N ASN A 353 -22.80 -25.25 9.26
CA ASN A 353 -21.45 -25.74 9.08
C ASN A 353 -21.51 -27.03 8.24
N LEU A 354 -21.34 -26.93 6.93
CA LEU A 354 -21.28 -28.08 6.05
C LEU A 354 -19.89 -28.70 6.13
N SER A 355 -19.86 -29.88 6.74
CA SER A 355 -18.72 -30.78 6.78
C SER A 355 -18.23 -31.12 5.37
N THR A 356 -16.92 -31.12 5.21
CA THR A 356 -16.13 -31.53 4.03
C THR A 356 -16.76 -32.68 3.22
N GLY A 357 -17.24 -32.35 2.03
CA GLY A 357 -17.69 -33.28 0.97
C GLY A 357 -17.25 -32.77 -0.41
N ASN A 358 -17.18 -33.64 -1.41
CA ASN A 358 -16.62 -33.36 -2.74
C ASN A 358 -17.16 -32.08 -3.43
N SER A 359 -16.32 -31.43 -4.23
CA SER A 359 -16.61 -30.11 -4.83
C SER A 359 -17.86 -30.06 -5.71
N GLU A 360 -18.21 -31.17 -6.37
CA GLU A 360 -19.42 -31.24 -7.22
C GLU A 360 -20.72 -31.28 -6.40
N SER A 361 -20.73 -31.90 -5.21
CA SER A 361 -21.90 -31.87 -4.33
C SER A 361 -22.05 -30.51 -3.63
N MET A 362 -20.94 -29.83 -3.33
CA MET A 362 -20.96 -28.50 -2.74
C MET A 362 -21.52 -27.45 -3.68
N GLU A 363 -21.15 -27.48 -4.96
CA GLU A 363 -21.64 -26.52 -5.95
C GLU A 363 -23.16 -26.67 -6.15
N GLU A 364 -23.66 -27.89 -6.21
CA GLU A 364 -25.10 -28.14 -6.33
C GLU A 364 -25.90 -27.72 -5.09
N GLU A 365 -25.36 -27.89 -3.88
CA GLU A 365 -26.00 -27.43 -2.64
C GLU A 365 -26.02 -25.90 -2.55
N ILE A 366 -24.91 -25.22 -2.86
CA ILE A 366 -24.84 -23.75 -2.89
C ILE A 366 -25.83 -23.17 -3.90
N ILE A 367 -25.92 -23.75 -5.10
CA ILE A 367 -26.89 -23.30 -6.10
C ILE A 367 -28.31 -23.50 -5.57
N LYS A 368 -28.63 -24.65 -4.97
CA LYS A 368 -29.96 -24.93 -4.40
C LYS A 368 -30.35 -23.97 -3.27
N GLU A 369 -29.40 -23.53 -2.46
CA GLU A 369 -29.59 -22.54 -1.39
C GLU A 369 -29.93 -21.14 -1.90
N HIS A 370 -29.47 -20.79 -3.11
CA HIS A 370 -29.67 -19.48 -3.71
C HIS A 370 -30.79 -19.45 -4.77
N LEU A 371 -31.51 -20.55 -4.99
CA LEU A 371 -32.66 -20.60 -5.89
C LEU A 371 -33.79 -19.68 -5.39
N GLN A 372 -34.58 -19.16 -6.33
CA GLN A 372 -35.75 -18.31 -6.12
C GLN A 372 -35.45 -16.94 -5.49
N GLN A 373 -34.18 -16.52 -5.46
CA GLN A 373 -33.84 -15.11 -5.22
C GLN A 373 -34.34 -14.21 -6.35
N VAL A 374 -34.59 -14.78 -7.54
CA VAL A 374 -35.25 -14.14 -8.68
C VAL A 374 -36.53 -14.90 -9.01
N THR A 375 -37.70 -14.27 -8.84
CA THR A 375 -39.03 -14.91 -9.01
C THR A 375 -39.47 -15.15 -10.47
N LEU A 376 -38.54 -15.10 -11.43
CA LEU A 376 -38.84 -15.15 -12.87
C LEU A 376 -39.01 -16.57 -13.43
N PHE A 377 -38.51 -17.60 -12.75
CA PHE A 377 -38.51 -18.98 -13.25
C PHE A 377 -39.00 -19.98 -12.20
N GLU A 378 -39.49 -21.14 -12.65
CA GLU A 378 -39.76 -22.28 -11.76
C GLU A 378 -38.44 -22.85 -11.23
N LYS A 379 -38.46 -23.31 -9.97
CA LYS A 379 -37.26 -23.71 -9.20
C LYS A 379 -36.37 -24.73 -9.91
N GLU A 380 -36.99 -25.72 -10.57
CA GLU A 380 -36.26 -26.77 -11.29
C GLU A 380 -35.62 -26.23 -12.58
N ARG A 381 -36.28 -25.27 -13.24
CA ARG A 381 -35.76 -24.60 -14.44
C ARG A 381 -34.62 -23.66 -14.09
N GLU A 382 -34.72 -22.92 -12.98
CA GLU A 382 -33.66 -22.02 -12.49
C GLU A 382 -32.39 -22.80 -12.11
N LEU A 383 -32.53 -23.92 -11.41
CA LEU A 383 -31.41 -24.80 -11.06
C LEU A 383 -30.67 -25.32 -12.30
N ASN A 384 -31.42 -25.84 -13.26
CA ASN A 384 -30.85 -26.37 -14.50
C ASN A 384 -30.18 -25.27 -15.33
N LEU A 385 -30.81 -24.09 -15.44
CA LEU A 385 -30.25 -22.95 -16.16
C LEU A 385 -28.94 -22.47 -15.52
N THR A 386 -28.91 -22.37 -14.20
CA THR A 386 -27.73 -21.90 -13.44
C THR A 386 -26.55 -22.85 -13.62
N LYS A 387 -26.80 -24.17 -13.50
CA LYS A 387 -25.79 -25.20 -13.76
C LYS A 387 -25.25 -25.13 -15.19
N SER A 388 -26.12 -25.01 -16.19
CA SER A 388 -25.70 -24.93 -17.59
C SER A 388 -24.90 -23.66 -17.89
N LEU A 389 -25.24 -22.53 -17.27
CA LEU A 389 -24.48 -21.27 -17.41
C LEU A 389 -23.10 -21.36 -16.78
N LEU A 390 -23.00 -21.91 -15.57
CA LEU A 390 -21.71 -22.10 -14.89
C LEU A 390 -20.78 -22.99 -15.72
N GLN A 391 -21.31 -24.06 -16.32
CA GLN A 391 -20.54 -24.93 -17.21
C GLN A 391 -20.07 -24.19 -18.48
N ALA A 392 -20.93 -23.38 -19.11
CA ALA A 392 -20.57 -22.61 -20.30
C ALA A 392 -19.48 -21.55 -19.99
N LEU A 393 -19.59 -20.86 -18.85
CA LEU A 393 -18.65 -19.83 -18.42
C LEU A 393 -17.33 -20.38 -17.89
N ASN A 394 -17.30 -21.63 -17.43
CA ASN A 394 -16.10 -22.32 -16.96
C ASN A 394 -15.28 -22.97 -18.09
N THR A 395 -15.54 -22.59 -19.34
CA THR A 395 -14.78 -23.08 -20.49
C THR A 395 -13.43 -22.37 -20.61
N THR A 396 -12.40 -23.13 -20.97
CA THR A 396 -11.04 -22.60 -21.15
C THR A 396 -10.72 -22.37 -22.62
N LYS A 397 -9.77 -21.48 -22.86
CA LYS A 397 -9.28 -21.17 -24.20
C LYS A 397 -8.52 -22.35 -24.79
N LYS A 398 -8.85 -22.76 -26.02
CA LYS A 398 -8.19 -23.88 -26.70
C LYS A 398 -6.83 -23.46 -27.26
N GLU A 399 -5.92 -24.41 -27.38
CA GLU A 399 -4.60 -24.17 -27.94
C GLU A 399 -4.71 -23.75 -29.42
N GLY A 400 -4.14 -22.60 -29.77
CA GLY A 400 -4.22 -22.01 -31.12
C GLY A 400 -5.45 -21.11 -31.37
N GLU A 401 -6.40 -21.01 -30.43
CA GLU A 401 -7.57 -20.14 -30.54
C GLU A 401 -7.17 -18.66 -30.37
N THR A 402 -7.78 -17.73 -31.10
CA THR A 402 -7.57 -16.29 -30.83
C THR A 402 -8.43 -15.84 -29.64
N VAL A 403 -8.14 -14.68 -29.05
CA VAL A 403 -8.97 -14.16 -27.95
C VAL A 403 -10.39 -13.82 -28.44
N THR A 404 -10.49 -13.33 -29.68
CA THR A 404 -11.78 -13.00 -30.31
C THR A 404 -12.62 -14.24 -30.53
N ASP A 405 -12.03 -15.31 -31.09
CA ASP A 405 -12.75 -16.57 -31.34
C ASP A 405 -13.18 -17.26 -30.03
N PHE A 406 -12.33 -17.19 -29.00
CA PHE A 406 -12.66 -17.69 -27.67
C PHE A 406 -13.87 -16.97 -27.08
N ASN A 407 -13.86 -15.64 -27.09
CA ASN A 407 -14.97 -14.85 -26.56
C ASN A 407 -16.26 -15.10 -27.34
N GLN A 408 -16.18 -15.16 -28.67
CA GLN A 408 -17.35 -15.44 -29.52
C GLN A 408 -17.92 -16.84 -29.22
N ARG A 409 -17.08 -17.86 -29.02
CA ARG A 409 -17.53 -19.21 -28.66
C ARG A 409 -18.22 -19.25 -27.30
N VAL A 410 -17.64 -18.60 -26.27
CA VAL A 410 -18.23 -18.52 -24.94
C VAL A 410 -19.59 -17.80 -25.00
N GLU A 411 -19.68 -16.73 -25.80
CA GLU A 411 -20.90 -15.97 -26.02
C GLU A 411 -21.98 -16.81 -26.75
N GLU A 412 -21.64 -17.52 -27.81
CA GLU A 412 -22.54 -18.43 -28.53
C GLU A 412 -23.05 -19.58 -27.64
N GLU A 413 -22.18 -20.19 -26.82
CA GLU A 413 -22.55 -21.24 -25.87
C GLU A 413 -23.47 -20.70 -24.76
N THR A 414 -23.18 -19.51 -24.23
CA THR A 414 -23.99 -18.86 -23.20
C THR A 414 -25.37 -18.46 -23.74
N ASN A 415 -25.44 -17.88 -24.95
CA ASN A 415 -26.70 -17.52 -25.61
C ASN A 415 -27.57 -18.75 -25.89
N ARG A 416 -26.95 -19.87 -26.29
CA ARG A 416 -27.66 -21.14 -26.50
C ARG A 416 -28.27 -21.68 -25.21
N VAL A 417 -27.59 -21.53 -24.07
CA VAL A 417 -28.11 -21.90 -22.75
C VAL A 417 -29.28 -20.97 -22.35
N LEU A 418 -29.19 -19.68 -22.66
CA LEU A 418 -30.25 -18.69 -22.37
C LEU A 418 -31.47 -18.78 -23.30
N GLN A 419 -31.38 -19.52 -24.42
CA GLN A 419 -32.41 -19.59 -25.47
C GLN A 419 -32.78 -18.21 -26.06
N ILE A 420 -31.79 -17.32 -26.22
CA ILE A 420 -31.92 -15.98 -26.82
C ILE A 420 -31.35 -15.97 -28.24
#